data_AF-B8IDM1-F1
#
_entry.id   AF-B8IDM1-F1
#
_cell.length_a   1.000
_cell.length_b   1.000
_cell.length_c   1.000
_cell.angle_alpha   90.00
_cell.angle_beta   90.00
_cell.angle_gamma   90.00
#
_symmetry.space_group_name_H-M   'P 1'
#
loop_
_entity.id
_entity.type
_entity.pdbx_description
1 polymer ?
#
loop_
_entity_poly.entity_id
_entity_poly.type
_entity_poly.pdbx_seq_one_letter_code
_entity_poly.pdbx_strand_id
1 'polypeptide(L)'
;MPLYSKAGVITTDILPPAESPRALFGALDRERGGPLMAAMDACNRRFGRGTVVPARAGLERKRTWATKFEMRSPRYTTKLAELPVATAHLWEPL
;
A
#
# COMPACT_ATOMS: atom_id res chain seq x y z
N MET A 1 5.68 -29.55 -13.55
CA MET A 1 4.85 -28.33 -13.32
C MET A 1 5.43 -27.57 -12.14
N PRO A 2 5.74 -26.26 -12.25
CA PRO A 2 6.17 -25.50 -11.09
C PRO A 2 5.01 -25.34 -10.10
N LEU A 3 5.23 -25.68 -8.83
CA LEU A 3 4.27 -25.41 -7.75
C LEU A 3 4.21 -23.90 -7.51
N TYR A 4 3.04 -23.30 -7.70
CA TYR A 4 2.78 -21.92 -7.32
C TYR A 4 2.37 -21.87 -5.85
N SER A 5 3.15 -21.17 -5.01
CA SER A 5 2.82 -20.93 -3.61
C SER A 5 2.44 -19.47 -3.40
N LYS A 6 1.23 -19.23 -2.88
CA LYS A 6 0.75 -17.89 -2.53
C LYS A 6 1.17 -17.57 -1.10
N ALA A 7 2.15 -16.70 -0.94
CA ALA A 7 2.48 -16.14 0.36
C ALA A 7 1.56 -14.95 0.66
N GLY A 8 0.80 -15.02 1.76
CA GLY A 8 0.10 -13.86 2.31
C GLY A 8 1.09 -13.03 3.13
N VAL A 9 1.36 -11.79 2.72
CA VAL A 9 2.12 -10.84 3.55
C VAL A 9 1.12 -10.04 4.37
N ILE A 10 1.16 -10.20 5.69
CA ILE A 10 0.36 -9.42 6.63
C ILE A 10 1.29 -8.40 7.28
N THR A 11 1.00 -7.11 7.12
CA THR A 11 1.68 -6.06 7.87
C THR A 11 1.14 -6.09 9.29
N THR A 12 1.97 -6.48 10.25
CA THR A 12 1.59 -6.59 11.67
C THR A 12 1.64 -5.24 12.38
N ASP A 13 2.62 -4.39 12.07
CA ASP A 13 2.82 -3.11 12.76
C ASP A 13 3.48 -2.06 11.86
N ILE A 14 3.28 -0.78 12.20
CA ILE A 14 3.96 0.37 11.60
C ILE A 14 4.95 0.91 12.65
N LEU A 15 6.20 0.48 12.53
CA LEU A 15 7.26 0.90 13.43
C LEU A 15 7.97 2.17 12.93
N PRO A 16 8.46 3.03 13.84
CA PRO A 16 9.38 4.11 13.47
C PRO A 16 10.58 3.56 12.68
N PRO A 17 11.14 4.32 11.73
CA PRO A 17 12.27 3.87 10.92
C PRO A 17 13.47 3.36 11.73
N ALA A 18 13.73 3.98 12.89
CA ALA A 18 14.80 3.60 13.81
C ALA A 18 14.62 2.20 14.42
N GLU A 19 13.38 1.75 14.55
CA GLU A 19 13.00 0.45 15.13
C GLU A 19 12.69 -0.60 14.06
N SER A 20 12.87 -0.26 12.78
CA SER A 20 12.55 -1.17 11.69
C SER A 20 13.47 -2.40 11.69
N PRO A 21 12.92 -3.61 11.44
CA PRO A 21 13.73 -4.82 11.34
C PRO A 21 14.82 -4.67 10.27
N ARG A 22 16.05 -5.04 10.63
CA ARG A 22 17.16 -5.03 9.67
C ARG A 22 16.88 -6.05 8.56
N ALA A 23 17.19 -5.67 7.32
CA ALA A 23 17.03 -6.56 6.19
C ALA A 23 17.93 -7.79 6.34
N LEU A 24 17.37 -8.98 6.14
CA LEU A 24 18.10 -10.25 6.21
C LEU A 24 19.14 -10.39 5.08
N PHE A 25 18.90 -9.73 3.94
CA PHE A 25 19.79 -9.72 2.78
C PHE A 25 19.85 -8.32 2.17
N GLY A 26 21.08 -7.82 1.94
CA GLY A 26 21.33 -6.50 1.36
C GLY A 26 20.82 -5.39 2.28
N ALA A 27 21.72 -4.76 3.03
CA ALA A 27 21.35 -3.57 3.80
C ALA A 27 20.71 -2.55 2.85
N LEU A 28 19.44 -2.23 3.09
CA LEU A 28 18.77 -1.20 2.32
C LEU A 28 19.43 0.12 2.70
N ASP A 29 20.20 0.72 1.78
CA ASP A 29 20.83 2.01 1.98
C ASP A 29 19.72 3.09 2.05
N ARG A 30 19.24 3.34 3.28
CA ARG A 30 18.16 4.28 3.57
C ARG A 30 18.59 5.72 3.30
N GLU A 31 19.87 6.04 3.49
CA GLU A 31 20.41 7.39 3.27
C GLU A 31 20.35 7.77 1.80
N ARG A 32 20.68 6.84 0.90
CA ARG A 32 20.52 7.07 -0.55
C ARG A 32 19.09 6.86 -1.04
N GLY A 33 18.36 5.95 -0.39
CA GLY A 33 16.98 5.60 -0.77
C GLY A 33 15.98 6.74 -0.56
N GLY A 34 16.09 7.50 0.52
CA GLY A 34 15.17 8.59 0.84
C GLY A 34 15.12 9.69 -0.25
N PRO A 35 16.25 10.32 -0.59
CA PRO A 35 16.31 11.35 -1.64
C PRO A 35 15.87 10.83 -3.01
N LEU A 36 16.24 9.59 -3.36
CA LEU A 36 15.83 8.95 -4.60
C LEU A 36 14.30 8.81 -4.67
N MET A 37 13.67 8.27 -3.61
CA MET A 37 12.22 8.12 -3.55
C MET A 37 11.51 9.47 -3.61
N ALA A 38 12.03 10.49 -2.92
CA ALA A 38 11.49 11.84 -2.98
C ALA A 38 11.54 12.44 -4.40
N ALA A 39 12.64 12.23 -5.13
CA ALA A 39 12.77 12.66 -6.53
C ALA A 39 11.78 11.92 -7.44
N MET A 40 11.64 10.60 -7.28
CA MET A 40 10.66 9.81 -8.03
C MET A 40 9.22 10.27 -7.76
N ASP A 41 8.89 10.55 -6.50
CA ASP A 41 7.57 11.06 -6.12
C ASP A 41 7.30 12.46 -6.67
N ALA A 42 8.31 13.34 -6.71
CA ALA A 42 8.20 14.65 -7.33
C ALA A 42 7.90 14.53 -8.84
N CYS A 43 8.60 13.64 -9.53
CA CYS A 43 8.35 13.35 -10.95
C CYS A 43 6.94 12.78 -11.17
N ASN A 44 6.53 11.79 -10.37
CA ASN A 44 5.20 11.18 -10.47
C ASN A 44 4.06 12.17 -10.14
N ARG A 45 4.29 13.13 -9.23
CA ARG A 45 3.31 14.18 -8.93
C ARG A 45 3.16 15.17 -10.09
N ARG A 46 4.25 15.49 -10.78
CA ARG A 46 4.25 16.45 -11.90
C ARG A 46 3.72 15.86 -13.21
N PHE A 47 4.09 14.62 -13.52
CA PHE A 47 3.86 14.02 -14.83
C PHE A 47 2.80 12.91 -14.84
N GLY A 48 2.20 12.60 -13.68
CA GLY A 48 1.20 11.55 -13.54
C GLY A 48 1.73 10.30 -12.85
N ARG A 49 0.81 9.53 -12.26
CA ARG A 49 1.15 8.34 -11.48
C ARG A 49 1.80 7.28 -12.36
N GLY A 50 3.02 6.88 -11.99
CA GLY A 50 3.75 5.80 -12.67
C GLY A 50 4.58 6.26 -13.86
N THR A 51 4.81 7.57 -14.02
CA THR A 51 5.73 8.10 -15.04
C THR A 51 7.17 7.65 -14.78
N VAL A 52 7.59 7.59 -13.50
CA VAL A 52 8.89 7.06 -13.09
C VAL A 52 8.67 5.87 -12.16
N VAL A 53 9.23 4.72 -12.55
CA VAL A 53 9.15 3.47 -11.79
C VAL A 53 10.54 2.87 -11.61
N PRO A 54 10.82 2.18 -10.49
CA PRO A 54 12.08 1.48 -10.33
C PRO A 54 12.20 0.40 -11.41
N ALA A 55 13.34 0.32 -12.11
CA ALA A 55 13.53 -0.71 -13.15
C ALA A 55 13.35 -2.14 -12.60
N ARG A 56 13.77 -2.37 -11.34
CA ARG A 56 13.56 -3.64 -10.62
C ARG A 56 12.09 -4.00 -10.40
N ALA A 57 11.19 -3.01 -10.39
CA ALA A 57 9.74 -3.25 -10.26
C ALA A 57 9.09 -3.69 -11.58
N GLY A 58 9.84 -3.73 -12.68
CA GLY A 58 9.37 -4.06 -14.02
C GLY A 58 9.00 -2.80 -14.82
N LEU A 59 9.50 -2.72 -16.05
CA LEU A 59 9.29 -1.58 -16.97
C LEU A 59 8.07 -1.76 -17.88
N GLU A 60 7.22 -2.76 -17.63
CA GLU A 60 6.06 -3.02 -18.48
C GLU A 60 5.06 -1.85 -18.41
N ARG A 61 4.89 -1.16 -19.55
CA ARG A 61 3.93 -0.05 -19.72
C ARG A 61 2.47 -0.46 -19.44
N LYS A 62 2.15 -1.73 -19.65
CA LYS A 62 0.87 -2.35 -19.30
C LYS A 62 1.16 -3.58 -18.47
N ARG A 63 0.91 -3.52 -17.17
CA ARG A 63 0.96 -4.70 -16.32
C ARG A 63 -0.13 -5.65 -16.78
N THR A 64 0.24 -6.77 -17.40
CA THR A 64 -0.68 -7.81 -17.88
C THR A 64 -1.55 -8.35 -16.74
N TRP A 65 -1.04 -8.24 -15.50
CA TRP A 65 -1.75 -8.51 -14.27
C TRP A 65 -1.74 -7.26 -13.37
N ALA A 66 -2.93 -6.75 -13.06
CA ALA A 66 -3.12 -5.73 -12.03
C ALA A 66 -4.02 -6.32 -10.95
N THR A 67 -3.68 -6.10 -9.69
CA THR A 67 -4.54 -6.50 -8.57
C THR A 67 -5.87 -5.77 -8.70
N LYS A 68 -6.93 -6.52 -8.98
CA LYS A 68 -8.30 -6.01 -9.06
C LYS A 68 -8.87 -5.92 -7.65
N PHE A 69 -9.25 -4.71 -7.25
CA PHE A 69 -9.88 -4.44 -5.96
C PHE A 69 -11.42 -4.40 -6.09
N GLU A 70 -11.99 -5.34 -6.86
CA GLU A 70 -13.44 -5.39 -7.15
C GLU A 70 -14.27 -5.70 -5.90
N MET A 71 -13.68 -6.41 -4.92
CA MET A 71 -14.31 -6.77 -3.63
C MET A 71 -13.74 -5.96 -2.45
N ARG A 72 -13.37 -4.70 -2.66
CA ARG A 72 -12.82 -3.86 -1.58
C ARG A 72 -13.94 -3.42 -0.65
N SER A 73 -13.80 -3.67 0.66
CA SER A 73 -14.65 -3.02 1.66
C SER A 73 -14.49 -1.49 1.60
N PRO A 74 -15.50 -0.74 2.06
CA PRO A 74 -15.35 0.70 2.22
C PRO A 74 -14.17 1.06 3.15
N ARG A 75 -13.60 2.23 2.93
CA ARG A 75 -12.40 2.75 3.56
C ARG A 75 -12.68 3.32 4.95
N TYR A 76 -13.19 2.48 5.84
CA TYR A 76 -13.60 2.88 7.19
C TYR A 76 -12.51 3.64 7.97
N THR A 77 -11.23 3.31 7.76
CA THR A 77 -10.09 3.90 8.48
C THR A 77 -9.47 5.13 7.80
N THR A 78 -9.75 5.36 6.51
CA THR A 78 -9.09 6.42 5.73
C THR A 78 -10.04 7.42 5.10
N LYS A 79 -11.36 7.17 5.15
CA LYS A 79 -12.38 8.10 4.66
C LYS A 79 -13.61 8.04 5.55
N LEU A 80 -13.76 9.07 6.40
CA LEU A 80 -14.88 9.21 7.34
C LEU A 80 -16.25 9.08 6.67
N ALA A 81 -16.41 9.60 5.44
CA ALA A 81 -17.66 9.51 4.70
C ALA A 81 -18.07 8.08 4.30
N GLU A 82 -17.19 7.09 4.47
CA GLU A 82 -17.47 5.68 4.19
C GLU A 82 -17.82 4.90 5.47
N LEU A 83 -17.90 5.54 6.64
CA LEU A 83 -18.33 4.91 7.89
C LEU A 83 -19.84 4.63 7.90
N PRO A 84 -20.27 3.46 8.40
CA PRO A 84 -21.69 3.15 8.55
C PRO A 84 -22.36 4.05 9.60
N VAL A 85 -23.56 4.55 9.29
CA VAL A 85 -24.37 5.34 10.21
C VAL A 85 -25.23 4.39 11.05
N ALA A 86 -25.07 4.42 12.36
CA ALA A 86 -25.94 3.70 13.29
C ALA A 86 -27.04 4.64 13.79
N THR A 87 -28.29 4.20 13.72
CA THR A 87 -29.43 4.88 14.34
C THR A 87 -29.92 4.06 15.53
N ALA A 88 -30.19 4.74 16.64
CA ALA A 88 -30.85 4.16 17.80
C ALA A 88 -32.31 4.60 17.80
N HIS A 89 -33.23 3.66 17.98
CA HIS A 89 -34.63 3.93 18.27
C HIS A 89 -34.86 3.74 19.76
N LEU A 90 -35.64 4.62 20.37
CA LEU A 90 -36.06 4.46 21.75
C LEU A 90 -37.04 3.29 21.82
N TRP A 91 -36.72 2.33 22.68
CA TRP A 91 -37.62 1.25 23.07
C TRP A 91 -38.70 1.84 23.99
N GLU A 92 -39.97 1.77 23.57
CA GLU A 92 -41.11 2.04 24.45
C GLU A 92 -41.63 0.70 25.01
N PRO A 93 -41.64 0.51 26.34
CA PRO A 93 -42.25 -0.65 26.96
C PRO A 93 -43.78 -0.51 26.99
N LEU A 94 -44.48 -1.61 26.68
CA LEU A 94 -45.93 -1.79 26.88
C LEU A 94 -46.33 -1.71 28.36
#